data_AF-A0A3M2SS87-F1
#
_entry.id   AF-A0A3M2SS87-F1
#
_cell.length_a   1.000
_cell.length_b   1.000
_cell.length_c   1.000
_cell.angle_alpha   90.00
_cell.angle_beta   90.00
_cell.angle_gamma   90.00
#
_symmetry.space_group_name_H-M   'P 1'
#
loop_
_entity.id
_entity.type
_entity.pdbx_description
1 polymer ?
#
loop_
_entity_poly.entity_id
_entity_poly.type
_entity_poly.pdbx_seq_one_letter_code
_entity_poly.pdbx_strand_id
1 'polypeptide(L)' 'MKLLTKEQEAEHYRQTLIGGTIGGFAGLAVGLAGVAFAHRRYHFFRNLTLPLKAFLVTSSGTFA' A
#
# COMPACT_ATOMS: atom_id res chain seq x y z
N MET A 1 27.60 3.11 13.13
CA MET A 1 26.63 2.02 12.83
C MET A 1 26.97 0.83 13.70
N LYS A 2 25.99 0.15 14.30
CA LYS A 2 26.25 -1.08 15.08
C LYS A 2 26.43 -2.23 14.07
N LEU A 3 27.53 -2.99 14.18
CA LEU A 3 27.66 -4.24 13.42
C LEU A 3 26.67 -5.25 14.00
N LEU A 4 25.64 -5.60 13.22
CA LEU A 4 24.70 -6.65 13.55
C LEU A 4 25.34 -8.02 13.27
N THR A 5 25.01 -9.02 14.06
CA THR A 5 25.30 -10.40 13.68
C THR A 5 24.46 -10.77 12.45
N LYS A 6 24.91 -11.77 11.68
CA LYS A 6 24.16 -12.23 10.49
C LYS A 6 22.74 -12.70 10.83
N GLU A 7 22.55 -13.24 12.04
CA GLU A 7 21.25 -13.65 12.56
C GLU A 7 20.33 -12.45 12.82
N GLN A 8 20.87 -11.38 13.40
CA GLN A 8 20.11 -10.14 13.65
C GLN A 8 19.72 -9.45 12.34
N GLU A 9 20.61 -9.44 11.34
CA GLU A 9 20.32 -8.91 10.00
C GLU A 9 19.15 -9.68 9.35
N ALA A 10 19.18 -11.01 9.42
CA ALA A 10 18.13 -11.87 8.87
C ALA A 10 16.78 -11.66 9.58
N GLU A 11 16.78 -11.51 10.90
CA GLU A 11 15.55 -11.24 11.65
C GLU A 11 14.97 -9.87 11.30
N HIS A 12 15.80 -8.82 11.20
CA HIS A 12 15.33 -7.50 10.77
C HIS A 12 14.76 -7.52 9.35
N TYR A 13 15.42 -8.22 8.42
CA TYR A 13 14.91 -8.39 7.06
C TYR A 13 13.56 -9.11 7.05
N ARG A 14 13.43 -10.20 7.82
CA ARG A 14 12.18 -10.95 7.96
C ARG A 14 11.05 -10.08 8.51
N GLN A 15 11.31 -9.31 9.56
CA GLN A 15 10.31 -8.41 10.13
C GLN A 15 9.91 -7.30 9.14
N THR A 16 10.87 -6.80 8.36
CA THR A 16 10.59 -5.80 7.31
C THR A 16 9.69 -6.37 6.22
N LEU A 17 9.94 -7.61 5.77
CA LEU A 17 9.09 -8.29 4.80
C LEU A 17 7.68 -8.51 5.34
N ILE A 18 7.55 -8.96 6.58
CA ILE A 18 6.24 -9.17 7.23
C ILE A 18 5.49 -7.84 7.34
N GLY A 19 6.16 -6.81 7.86
CA GLY A 19 5.60 -5.47 7.99
C GLY A 19 5.14 -4.89 6.65
N GLY A 20 6.03 -4.87 5.65
CA GLY A 20 5.71 -4.33 4.32
C GLY A 20 4.67 -5.17 3.56
N THR A 21 4.58 -6.48 3.80
CA THR A 21 3.53 -7.30 3.19
C THR A 21 2.17 -6.98 3.81
N ILE A 22 2.09 -6.93 5.15
CA ILE A 22 0.85 -6.60 5.85
C ILE A 22 0.42 -5.16 5.53
N GLY A 23 1.35 -4.21 5.61
CA GLY A 23 1.16 -2.82 5.25
C GLY A 23 0.69 -2.67 3.81
N GLY A 24 1.39 -3.27 2.85
CA GLY A 24 1.03 -3.23 1.43
C GLY A 24 -0.38 -3.73 1.15
N PHE A 25 -0.78 -4.90 1.69
CA PHE A 25 -2.14 -5.41 1.52
C PHE A 25 -3.20 -4.55 2.22
N ALA A 26 -2.92 -4.06 3.42
CA ALA A 26 -3.83 -3.15 4.13
C ALA A 26 -4.01 -1.84 3.36
N GLY A 27 -2.92 -1.26 2.85
CA GLY A 27 -2.91 -0.06 2.03
C GLY A 27 -3.70 -0.24 0.73
N LEU A 28 -3.52 -1.37 0.03
CA LEU A 28 -4.32 -1.70 -1.16
C LEU A 28 -5.81 -1.82 -0.84
N ALA A 29 -6.17 -2.49 0.25
CA ALA A 29 -7.56 -2.64 0.67
C ALA A 29 -8.22 -1.29 0.98
N VAL A 30 -7.52 -0.42 1.72
CA VAL A 30 -7.98 0.94 2.03
C VAL A 30 -8.08 1.80 0.77
N GLY A 31 -7.09 1.73 -0.12
CA GLY A 31 -7.11 2.48 -1.39
C GLY A 31 -8.27 2.07 -2.29
N LEU A 32 -8.51 0.75 -2.42
CA LEU A 32 -9.61 0.22 -3.20
C LEU A 32 -10.96 0.65 -2.62
N ALA A 33 -11.15 0.54 -1.30
CA ALA A 33 -12.36 0.99 -0.62
C ALA A 33 -12.57 2.51 -0.80
N GLY A 34 -11.51 3.31 -0.64
CA GLY A 34 -11.55 4.77 -0.81
C GLY A 34 -11.94 5.19 -2.22
N VAL A 35 -11.32 4.59 -3.25
CA VAL A 35 -11.64 4.87 -4.66
C VAL A 35 -13.05 4.40 -5.00
N ALA A 36 -13.48 3.23 -4.54
CA ALA A 36 -14.83 2.72 -4.77
C ALA A 36 -15.90 3.63 -4.15
N PHE A 37 -15.68 4.07 -2.91
CA PHE A 37 -16.58 5.01 -2.23
C PHE A 37 -16.61 6.38 -2.94
N ALA A 38 -15.45 6.92 -3.30
CA ALA A 38 -15.34 8.20 -4.00
C ALA A 38 -16.02 8.15 -5.38
N HIS A 39 -15.88 7.05 -6.11
CA HIS A 39 -16.56 6.81 -7.38
C HIS A 39 -18.09 6.81 -7.23
N ARG A 40 -18.61 6.22 -6.16
CA ARG A 40 -20.05 6.24 -5.87
C ARG A 40 -20.55 7.63 -5.46
N ARG A 41 -19.78 8.38 -4.65
CA ARG A 41 -20.22 9.65 -4.05
C ARG A 41 -20.03 10.89 -4.92
N TYR A 42 -18.96 10.95 -5.72
CA TYR A 42 -18.54 12.16 -6.42
C TYR A 42 -18.54 11.99 -7.94
N HIS A 43 -19.18 12.94 -8.66
CA HIS A 43 -19.25 12.91 -10.12
C HIS A 43 -17.85 13.03 -10.78
N PHE A 44 -16.96 13.85 -10.21
CA PHE A 44 -15.58 14.00 -10.69
C PHE A 44 -14.84 12.66 -10.74
N PHE A 45 -14.93 11.84 -9.68
CA PHE A 45 -14.29 10.53 -9.61
C PHE A 45 -14.85 9.53 -10.63
N ARG A 46 -16.08 9.71 -11.12
CA ARG A 46 -16.64 8.86 -12.17
C ARG A 46 -15.96 9.10 -13.51
N ASN A 47 -15.66 10.36 -13.81
CA ASN A 47 -15.01 10.80 -15.04
C ASN A 47 -13.49 10.58 -15.08
N LEU A 48 -12.87 10.22 -13.95
CA LEU A 48 -11.45 9.85 -13.95
C LEU A 48 -11.21 8.63 -14.84
N THR A 49 -10.09 8.65 -15.57
CA THR A 49 -9.68 7.53 -16.42
C THR A 49 -9.37 6.30 -15.56
N LEU A 50 -9.52 5.11 -16.15
CA LEU A 50 -9.22 3.85 -15.47
C LEU A 50 -7.76 3.78 -14.97
N PRO A 51 -6.74 4.20 -15.74
CA PRO A 51 -5.36 4.22 -15.26
C PRO A 51 -5.15 5.11 -14.03
N LEU A 52 -5.80 6.27 -13.97
CA LEU A 52 -5.66 7.16 -12.81
C LEU A 52 -6.31 6.56 -11.56
N LYS A 53 -7.49 5.92 -11.71
CA LYS A 53 -8.13 5.19 -10.61
C LYS A 53 -7.25 4.04 -10.12
N ALA A 54 -6.65 3.27 -11.04
CA ALA A 54 -5.74 2.19 -10.70
C ALA A 54 -4.51 2.71 -9.94
N PHE A 55 -3.91 3.81 -10.39
CA PHE A 55 -2.80 4.47 -9.71
C PHE A 55 -3.13 4.88 -8.27
N LEU A 56 -4.32 5.45 -8.03
CA LEU A 56 -4.75 5.82 -6.68
C LEU A 56 -4.91 4.62 -5.75
N VAL A 57 -5.36 3.47 -6.28
CA VAL A 57 -5.46 2.23 -5.50
C VAL A 57 -4.10 1.61 -5.24
N THR A 58 -3.20 1.56 -6.22
CA THR A 58 -1.90 0.88 -6.04
C THR A 58 -0.90 1.71 -5.25
N SER A 59 -0.93 3.04 -5.39
CA SER A 59 -0.03 3.94 -4.64
C SER A 59 -0.29 3.91 -3.13
N SER A 60 -1.52 3.65 -2.67
CA SER A 60 -1.81 3.51 -1.24
C SER A 60 -1.17 2.27 -0.62
N GLY A 61 -0.86 1.24 -1.41
CA GLY A 61 -0.10 0.08 -0.97
C GLY A 61 1.42 0.29 -0.90
N THR A 62 1.93 1.44 -1.35
CA THR A 62 3.38 1.71 -1.36
C THR A 62 3.87 2.43 -0.10
N PHE A 63 2.97 3.09 0.65
CA PHE A 63 3.31 3.88 1.84
C PHE A 63 3.25 3.11 3.17
N ALA A 64 3.00 1.80 3.12
CA ALA A 64 2.70 0.96 4.28
C ALA A 64 3.67 -0.21 4.40
#